data_AF-A0A7X6CWS6-F1
#
_entry.id   AF-A0A7X6CWS6-F1
#
_cell.length_a   1.000
_cell.length_b   1.000
_cell.length_c   1.000
_cell.angle_alpha   90.00
_cell.angle_beta   90.00
_cell.angle_gamma   90.00
#
_symmetry.space_group_name_H-M   'P 1'
#
loop_
_entity.id
_entity.type
_entity.pdbx_description
1 polymer ?
#
loop_
_entity_poly.entity_id
_entity_poly.type
_entity_poly.pdbx_seq_one_letter_code
_entity_poly.pdbx_strand_id
1 'polypeptide(L)' 'MDIPKKEKDKHLGLRIDNELHYKLHFISQYEGRSANGQVIYLIRQYIDQFENEHGVIEVPEEK' A
#
# COMPACT_ATOMS: atom_id res chain seq x y z
N MET A 1 5.04 33.31 -5.06
CA MET A 1 4.30 32.32 -4.26
C MET A 1 5.00 31.00 -4.44
N ASP A 2 5.89 30.67 -3.52
CA ASP A 2 6.61 29.40 -3.52
C ASP A 2 5.65 28.31 -3.02
N ILE A 3 5.25 27.43 -3.92
CA ILE A 3 4.46 26.25 -3.57
C ILE A 3 5.43 25.29 -2.87
N PRO A 4 5.22 24.92 -1.60
CA PRO A 4 6.08 23.98 -0.91
C PRO A 4 6.10 22.66 -1.68
N LYS A 5 7.31 22.22 -2.04
CA LYS A 5 7.54 20.97 -2.76
C LYS A 5 7.23 19.83 -1.79
N LYS A 6 6.03 19.25 -1.86
CA LYS A 6 5.68 18.02 -1.15
C LYS A 6 6.79 16.99 -1.43
N GLU A 7 7.36 16.39 -0.39
CA GLU A 7 8.31 15.29 -0.58
C GLU A 7 7.68 14.25 -1.51
N LYS A 8 8.48 13.79 -2.47
CA LYS A 8 8.00 12.90 -3.53
C LYS A 8 7.51 11.61 -2.87
N ASP A 9 6.32 11.15 -3.26
CA ASP A 9 5.77 9.86 -2.82
C ASP A 9 6.85 8.77 -2.89
N LYS A 10 7.08 8.07 -1.77
CA LYS A 10 8.09 7.00 -1.68
C LYS A 10 7.63 5.82 -2.55
N HIS A 11 8.48 5.36 -3.48
CA HIS A 11 8.20 4.19 -4.32
C HIS A 11 8.53 2.88 -3.58
N LEU A 12 7.60 1.94 -3.57
CA LEU A 12 7.80 0.60 -3.00
C LEU A 12 8.04 -0.41 -4.13
N GLY A 13 9.27 -0.90 -4.26
CA GLY A 13 9.61 -2.04 -5.11
C GLY A 13 9.53 -3.35 -4.34
N LEU A 14 8.80 -4.34 -4.85
CA LEU A 14 8.68 -5.67 -4.24
C LEU A 14 9.28 -6.74 -5.16
N ARG A 15 10.01 -7.69 -4.57
CA ARG A 15 10.42 -8.92 -5.26
C ARG A 15 9.55 -10.07 -4.76
N ILE A 16 8.84 -10.70 -5.68
CA ILE A 16 7.96 -11.84 -5.42
C ILE A 16 8.20 -12.91 -6.47
N ASP A 17 7.85 -14.16 -6.15
CA ASP A 17 7.91 -15.23 -7.13
C ASP A 17 6.84 -15.07 -8.22
N ASN A 18 7.01 -15.83 -9.31
CA ASN A 18 6.13 -15.76 -10.48
C ASN A 18 4.70 -16.22 -10.17
N GLU A 19 4.52 -17.17 -9.26
CA GLU A 19 3.19 -17.70 -8.92
C GLU A 19 2.38 -16.65 -8.16
N LEU A 20 3.00 -16.00 -7.18
CA LEU A 20 2.38 -14.92 -6.41
C LEU A 20 2.09 -13.72 -7.31
N HIS A 21 3.02 -13.35 -8.20
CA HIS A 21 2.81 -12.28 -9.17
C HIS A 21 1.59 -12.55 -10.06
N TYR A 22 1.46 -13.78 -10.57
CA TYR A 22 0.31 -14.18 -11.38
C TYR A 22 -1.00 -14.10 -10.59
N LYS A 23 -1.05 -14.68 -9.39
CA LYS A 23 -2.24 -14.67 -8.53
C LYS A 23 -2.67 -13.25 -8.15
N LEU A 24 -1.71 -12.38 -7.82
CA LEU A 24 -1.99 -10.97 -7.55
C LEU A 24 -2.67 -10.31 -8.74
N HIS A 25 -2.12 -10.47 -9.94
CA HIS A 25 -2.70 -9.89 -11.16
C HIS A 25 -4.10 -10.43 -11.45
N PHE A 26 -4.31 -11.74 -11.31
CA PHE A 26 -5.62 -12.37 -11.51
C PHE A 26 -6.69 -11.76 -10.58
N ILE A 27 -6.40 -11.68 -9.28
CA ILE A 27 -7.31 -11.10 -8.29
C ILE A 27 -7.53 -9.61 -8.58
N SER A 28 -6.47 -8.87 -8.87
CA SER A 28 -6.56 -7.43 -9.14
C SER A 28 -7.49 -7.15 -10.33
N GLN A 29 -7.39 -7.93 -11.40
CA GLN A 29 -8.27 -7.81 -12.56
C GLN A 29 -9.73 -8.11 -12.22
N TYR A 30 -9.98 -9.17 -11.44
CA TYR A 30 -11.32 -9.52 -10.98
C TYR A 30 -11.94 -8.40 -10.12
N GLU A 31 -11.16 -7.81 -9.22
CA GLU A 31 -11.56 -6.69 -8.35
C GLU A 31 -11.61 -5.32 -9.06
N GLY A 32 -11.25 -5.26 -10.35
CA GLY A 32 -11.23 -4.01 -11.12
C GLY A 32 -10.12 -3.03 -10.69
N ARG A 33 -9.00 -3.53 -10.17
CA ARG A 33 -7.86 -2.73 -9.69
C ARG A 33 -6.58 -3.04 -10.48
N SER A 34 -5.63 -2.10 -10.47
CA SER A 34 -4.25 -2.41 -10.86
C SER A 34 -3.57 -3.26 -9.78
N ALA A 35 -2.53 -4.02 -10.13
CA ALA A 35 -1.77 -4.82 -9.17
C ALA A 35 -1.22 -3.97 -8.01
N ASN A 36 -0.68 -2.79 -8.33
CA ASN A 36 -0.24 -1.84 -7.31
C ASN A 36 -1.41 -1.33 -6.44
N GLY A 37 -2.55 -1.02 -7.06
CA GLY A 37 -3.76 -0.62 -6.33
C GLY A 37 -4.26 -1.72 -5.39
N GLN A 38 -4.17 -2.99 -5.79
CA GLN A 38 -4.52 -4.13 -4.95
C GLN A 38 -3.55 -4.27 -3.78
N VAL A 39 -2.24 -4.12 -3.99
CA VAL A 39 -1.24 -4.17 -2.90
C VAL A 39 -1.50 -3.07 -1.87
N ILE A 40 -1.73 -1.83 -2.32
CA ILE A 40 -2.04 -0.71 -1.42
C ILE A 40 -3.35 -0.95 -0.64
N TYR A 41 -4.38 -1.49 -1.31
CA TYR A 41 -5.62 -1.86 -0.65
C TYR A 41 -5.39 -2.90 0.45
N LEU A 42 -4.70 -4.00 0.14
CA LEU A 42 -4.40 -5.05 1.11
C LEU A 42 -3.56 -4.55 2.30
N ILE A 43 -2.56 -3.69 2.06
CA ILE A 43 -1.76 -3.08 3.13
C ILE A 43 -2.66 -2.24 4.06
N ARG A 44 -3.55 -1.42 3.51
CA ARG A 44 -4.47 -0.60 4.32
C ARG A 44 -5.41 -1.46 5.15
N GLN A 45 -6.02 -2.49 4.56
CA GLN A 45 -6.89 -3.40 5.29
C GLN A 45 -6.16 -4.13 6.41
N TYR A 46 -4.89 -4.52 6.19
CA TYR A 46 -4.07 -5.13 7.22
C TYR A 46 -3.75 -4.15 8.36
N ILE A 47 -3.41 -2.89 8.04
CA ILE A 47 -3.19 -1.85 9.06
C ILE A 47 -4.48 -1.63 9.87
N ASP A 48 -5.62 -1.45 9.20
CA ASP A 48 -6.91 -1.25 9.86
C ASP A 48 -7.23 -2.41 10.81
N GLN A 49 -7.02 -3.66 10.38
CA GLN A 49 -7.21 -4.83 11.23
C GLN A 49 -6.26 -4.82 12.42
N PHE A 50 -4.97 -4.57 12.17
CA PHE A 50 -3.95 -4.55 13.21
C PHE A 50 -4.23 -3.47 14.26
N GLU A 51 -4.62 -2.27 13.85
CA GLU A 51 -4.94 -1.17 14.77
C GLU A 51 -6.20 -1.44 15.59
N ASN A 52 -7.19 -2.14 15.02
CA ASN A 52 -8.37 -2.59 15.78
C ASN A 52 -8.01 -3.60 16.88
N GLU A 53 -7.00 -4.44 16.65
CA GLU A 53 -6.57 -5.48 17.59
C GLU A 53 -5.54 -4.98 18.62
N HIS A 54 -4.66 -4.06 18.23
CA HIS A 54 -3.48 -3.66 19.02
C HIS A 54 -3.45 -2.18 19.43
N GLY A 55 -4.39 -1.37 18.94
CA GLY A 55 -4.41 0.08 19.11
C GLY A 55 -3.77 0.82 17.93
N VAL A 56 -4.08 2.11 17.83
CA VAL A 56 -3.67 3.00 16.72
C VAL A 56 -2.14 3.17 16.69
N ILE A 57 -1.58 3.13 15.48
CA ILE A 57 -0.17 3.39 15.22
C ILE A 57 0.03 4.90 15.07
N GLU A 58 0.65 5.52 16.07
CA GLU A 58 1.02 6.94 16.02
C GLU A 58 2.15 7.17 14.98
N VAL A 59 1.88 7.99 13.97
CA VAL A 59 2.86 8.37 12.96
C VAL A 59 3.59 9.64 13.41
N PRO A 60 4.92 9.62 13.59
CA PRO A 60 5.65 10.82 13.96
C PRO A 60 5.59 11.86 12.83
N GLU A 61 5.43 13.14 13.18
CA GLU A 61 5.59 14.23 12.22
C GLU A 61 7.02 14.21 11.66
N GLU A 62 7.16 14.01 10.34
CA GLU A 62 8.45 14.19 9.66
C GLU A 62 8.90 15.64 9.87
N LYS A 63 10.11 15.84 10.45
CA LYS A 63 10.74 17.15 10.64
C LYS A 63 11.28 17.72 9.33
#